data_AF-A0AAX4KTJ1-F1
#
_entry.id   AF-A0AAX4KTJ1-F1
#
_cell.length_a   1.000
_cell.length_b   1.000
_cell.length_c   1.000
_cell.angle_alpha   90.00
_cell.angle_beta   90.00
_cell.angle_gamma   90.00
#
_symmetry.space_group_name_H-M   'P 1'
#
loop_
_entity.id
_entity.type
_entity.pdbx_description
1 polymer ?
#
loop_
_entity_poly.entity_id
_entity_poly.type
_entity_poly.pdbx_seq_one_letter_code
_entity_poly.pdbx_strand_id
1 'polypeptide(L)'
;MSDAINGNGNGAAENAGESSKSAGGIGIDPVTYSHSMNLTNWIFNVGYLHQDWADVHLTFFQSGLKAHRIVLARSPYLAHLMRNVVPGSTIHLNFIDENINQESVHIALQHLYNPSLNLINPTNARSILATSYLFGGMPELIHHSYELIKSSISPQNIIDLIQWVSQSGDIHSSSSANGFSKTLPNGTGTGPNGTGNSTMYGSIGSSSGNISSGDNWLEGESRYGEWTNRLKDDIVNYLLHQLPSSYPPSSITTQPEISSIFSQLPYELFKLVLESKEFPFGSMQERFSYTKKIISSRKKYLPNGPGGMEESVVLAFKGSDQGMEIHISRKPKKSRHLWKVEG
;
A
#
# COMPACT_ATOMS: atom_id res chain seq x y z
N MET A 1 64.86 66.69 -18.59
CA MET A 1 65.60 65.56 -19.21
C MET A 1 64.92 64.30 -18.70
N SER A 2 63.86 63.77 -19.35
CA SER A 2 63.86 62.89 -20.55
C SER A 2 64.74 61.64 -20.30
N ASP A 3 64.30 60.38 -20.32
CA ASP A 3 63.25 59.71 -21.12
C ASP A 3 62.74 58.36 -20.54
N ALA A 4 61.52 57.99 -21.00
CA ALA A 4 60.91 56.67 -21.32
C ALA A 4 60.92 55.51 -20.29
N ILE A 5 59.80 54.92 -19.84
CA ILE A 5 58.66 54.19 -20.47
C ILE A 5 59.02 52.95 -21.31
N ASN A 6 58.82 51.77 -20.71
CA ASN A 6 58.24 50.55 -21.29
C ASN A 6 57.96 49.59 -20.11
N GLY A 7 56.88 48.86 -19.92
CA GLY A 7 55.74 48.51 -20.77
C GLY A 7 55.27 47.11 -20.33
N ASN A 8 54.01 47.03 -19.93
CA ASN A 8 53.14 45.84 -19.99
C ASN A 8 53.32 44.68 -18.99
N GLY A 9 52.29 44.49 -18.14
CA GLY A 9 52.09 43.29 -17.33
C GLY A 9 50.77 43.34 -16.59
N ASN A 10 49.65 43.17 -17.32
CA ASN A 10 48.31 42.98 -16.74
C ASN A 10 48.32 41.76 -15.80
N GLY A 11 48.36 42.01 -14.49
CA GLY A 11 48.08 41.00 -13.46
C GLY A 11 46.57 40.79 -13.36
N ALA A 12 46.01 39.97 -14.24
CA ALA A 12 44.71 39.36 -14.00
C ALA A 12 44.89 38.32 -12.88
N ALA A 13 44.17 38.51 -11.77
CA ALA A 13 44.05 37.51 -10.73
C ALA A 13 43.36 36.26 -11.30
N GLU A 14 44.14 35.21 -11.57
CA GLU A 14 43.60 33.90 -11.89
C GLU A 14 42.98 33.28 -10.63
N ASN A 15 41.67 33.48 -10.50
CA ASN A 15 40.79 32.61 -9.74
C ASN A 15 40.86 31.21 -10.35
N ALA A 16 41.78 30.37 -9.87
CA ALA A 16 41.80 28.94 -10.16
C ALA A 16 40.70 28.22 -9.36
N GLY A 17 39.45 28.55 -9.67
CA GLY A 17 38.30 27.67 -9.41
C GLY A 17 38.28 26.56 -10.45
N GLU A 18 39.28 25.66 -10.42
CA GLU A 18 39.27 24.46 -11.26
C GLU A 18 38.39 23.39 -10.62
N SER A 19 37.08 23.49 -10.85
CA SER A 19 36.17 22.38 -10.62
C SER A 19 35.08 22.41 -11.68
N SER A 20 35.44 22.16 -12.95
CA SER A 20 34.49 21.90 -14.05
C SER A 20 35.19 21.50 -15.36
N LYS A 21 36.05 20.47 -15.37
CA LYS A 21 36.47 19.82 -16.63
C LYS A 21 36.68 18.32 -16.47
N SER A 22 35.56 17.59 -16.40
CA SER A 22 35.51 16.18 -16.77
C SER A 22 34.13 15.87 -17.38
N ALA A 23 33.93 16.37 -18.60
CA ALA A 23 32.99 15.76 -19.52
C ALA A 23 33.62 14.47 -20.04
N GLY A 24 33.25 13.32 -19.45
CA GLY A 24 33.74 12.01 -19.87
C GLY A 24 33.34 10.89 -18.92
N GLY A 25 32.15 10.33 -19.14
CA GLY A 25 31.62 9.17 -18.42
C GLY A 25 30.57 9.54 -17.38
N ILE A 26 29.37 8.99 -17.52
CA ILE A 26 28.32 9.00 -16.48
C ILE A 26 28.78 8.04 -15.37
N GLY A 27 29.85 8.39 -14.67
CA GLY A 27 30.42 7.63 -13.57
C GLY A 27 30.60 8.58 -12.39
N ILE A 28 30.02 8.22 -11.24
CA ILE A 28 30.24 8.95 -9.99
C ILE A 28 31.72 8.82 -9.65
N ASP A 29 32.40 9.93 -9.41
CA ASP A 29 33.79 9.95 -8.96
C ASP A 29 33.95 9.08 -7.68
N PRO A 30 34.87 8.09 -7.67
CA PRO A 30 35.05 7.17 -6.54
C PRO A 30 35.29 7.86 -5.19
N VAL A 31 35.96 9.02 -5.18
CA VAL A 31 36.22 9.79 -3.96
C VAL A 31 34.92 10.36 -3.42
N THR A 32 34.09 10.95 -4.28
CA THR A 32 32.76 11.47 -3.94
C THR A 32 31.83 10.38 -3.40
N TYR A 33 31.85 9.19 -4.02
CA TYR A 33 31.09 8.03 -3.54
C TYR A 33 31.53 7.60 -2.13
N SER A 34 32.84 7.44 -1.92
CA SER A 34 33.41 7.06 -0.62
C SER A 34 33.08 8.07 0.48
N HIS A 35 33.22 9.36 0.19
CA HIS A 35 32.87 10.42 1.14
C HIS A 35 31.39 10.36 1.55
N SER A 36 30.48 10.19 0.58
CA SER A 36 29.04 10.13 0.82
C SER A 36 28.64 8.91 1.65
N MET A 37 29.25 7.75 1.38
CA MET A 37 29.02 6.52 2.16
C MET A 37 29.53 6.67 3.60
N ASN A 38 30.73 7.22 3.78
CA ASN A 38 31.28 7.47 5.11
C ASN A 38 30.42 8.44 5.92
N LEU A 39 29.93 9.51 5.28
CA LEU A 39 29.02 10.47 5.91
C LEU A 39 27.70 9.82 6.32
N THR A 40 27.09 9.01 5.44
CA THR A 40 25.83 8.30 5.73
C THR A 40 26.01 7.34 6.91
N ASN A 41 27.10 6.56 6.90
CA ASN A 41 27.44 5.66 7.99
C ASN A 41 27.66 6.43 9.31
N TRP A 42 28.33 7.58 9.26
CA TRP A 42 28.57 8.39 10.44
C TRP A 42 27.26 8.97 11.00
N ILE A 43 26.40 9.54 10.14
CA ILE A 43 25.08 10.06 10.52
C ILE A 43 24.21 8.96 11.14
N PHE A 44 24.27 7.74 10.61
CA PHE A 44 23.57 6.61 11.20
C PHE A 44 24.11 6.24 12.59
N ASN A 45 25.41 6.02 12.72
CA ASN A 45 26.01 5.56 13.98
C ASN A 45 25.94 6.64 15.08
N VAL A 46 26.31 7.87 14.78
CA VAL A 46 26.31 8.97 15.76
C VAL A 46 24.91 9.55 15.93
N GLY A 47 24.21 9.83 14.83
CA GLY A 47 22.92 10.49 14.88
C GLY A 47 21.74 9.58 15.25
N TYR A 48 21.64 8.37 14.69
CA TYR A 48 20.51 7.48 14.97
C TYR A 48 20.76 6.58 16.19
N LEU A 49 21.88 5.86 16.23
CA LEU A 49 22.14 4.90 17.31
C LEU A 49 22.46 5.58 18.65
N HIS A 50 23.35 6.58 18.66
CA HIS A 50 23.68 7.31 19.89
C HIS A 50 22.73 8.48 20.19
N GLN A 51 21.93 8.92 19.20
CA GLN A 51 21.01 10.05 19.34
C GLN A 51 21.70 11.38 19.68
N ASP A 52 22.99 11.50 19.36
CA ASP A 52 23.74 12.75 19.55
C ASP A 52 23.25 13.80 18.56
N TRP A 53 23.29 15.09 18.95
CA TRP A 53 22.89 16.24 18.12
C TRP A 53 21.41 16.27 17.68
N ALA A 54 20.58 15.41 18.28
CA ALA A 54 19.15 15.38 18.03
C ALA A 54 18.48 16.70 18.43
N ASP A 55 17.62 17.21 17.56
CA ASP A 55 16.91 18.48 17.69
C ASP A 55 15.39 18.31 17.68
N VAL A 56 14.91 17.08 17.83
CA VAL A 56 13.50 16.75 18.06
C VAL A 56 13.37 15.41 18.80
N HIS A 57 12.35 15.28 19.63
CA HIS A 57 12.02 14.02 20.29
C HIS A 57 10.69 13.49 19.76
N LEU A 58 10.69 12.31 19.16
CA LEU A 58 9.47 11.61 18.75
C LEU A 58 9.02 10.68 19.86
N THR A 59 7.72 10.59 20.11
CA THR A 59 7.14 9.61 21.06
C THR A 59 5.98 8.87 20.41
N PHE A 60 5.90 7.56 20.63
CA PHE A 60 4.91 6.66 20.03
C PHE A 60 4.85 5.35 20.79
N PHE A 61 3.68 4.73 20.93
CA PHE A 61 3.54 3.40 21.56
C PHE A 61 4.29 3.24 22.90
N GLN A 62 4.28 4.28 23.76
CA GLN A 62 5.04 4.33 25.02
C GLN A 62 6.59 4.30 24.88
N SER A 63 7.08 4.36 23.66
CA SER A 63 8.49 4.52 23.29
C SER A 63 8.79 5.98 22.92
N GLY A 64 10.08 6.29 22.85
CA GLY A 64 10.58 7.58 22.40
C GLY A 64 11.91 7.44 21.66
N LEU A 65 12.14 8.35 20.71
CA LEU A 65 13.37 8.43 19.93
C LEU A 65 13.75 9.88 19.70
N LYS A 66 14.93 10.30 20.16
CA LYS A 66 15.49 11.60 19.75
C LYS A 66 16.08 11.46 18.35
N ALA A 67 15.80 12.43 17.49
CA ALA A 67 16.13 12.37 16.08
C ALA A 67 16.46 13.77 15.52
N HIS A 68 16.80 13.80 14.24
CA HIS A 68 17.26 14.96 13.49
C HIS A 68 16.20 15.39 12.49
N ARG A 69 15.68 16.61 12.65
CA ARG A 69 14.62 17.15 11.79
C ARG A 69 15.00 17.13 10.31
N ILE A 70 16.27 17.42 9.99
CA ILE A 70 16.77 17.41 8.61
C ILE A 70 16.69 16.02 7.97
N VAL A 71 16.93 14.96 8.74
CA VAL A 71 16.83 13.58 8.26
C VAL A 71 15.37 13.14 8.19
N LEU A 72 14.59 13.46 9.22
CA LEU A 72 13.16 13.14 9.26
C LEU A 72 12.36 13.83 8.14
N ALA A 73 12.80 15.02 7.69
CA ALA A 73 12.14 15.78 6.62
C ALA A 73 12.17 15.07 5.26
N ARG A 74 12.94 13.98 5.11
CA ARG A 74 12.86 13.07 3.96
C ARG A 74 11.49 12.40 3.84
N SER A 75 10.76 12.24 4.95
CA SER A 75 9.36 11.84 4.96
C SER A 75 8.47 13.09 4.81
N PRO A 76 7.63 13.19 3.77
CA PRO A 76 6.71 14.32 3.59
C PRO A 76 5.74 14.49 4.78
N TYR A 77 5.29 13.38 5.36
CA TYR A 77 4.43 13.38 6.55
C TYR A 77 5.15 14.01 7.75
N LEU A 78 6.35 13.53 8.08
CA LEU A 78 7.12 14.06 9.21
C LEU A 78 7.56 15.51 8.95
N ALA A 79 7.93 15.86 7.72
CA ALA A 79 8.24 17.22 7.32
C ALA A 79 7.07 18.18 7.59
N HIS A 80 5.85 17.75 7.27
CA HIS A 80 4.63 18.52 7.55
C HIS A 80 4.43 18.70 9.06
N LEU A 81 4.53 17.62 9.85
CA LEU A 81 4.40 17.69 11.31
C LEU A 81 5.43 18.65 11.94
N MET A 82 6.64 18.68 11.40
CA MET A 82 7.73 19.49 11.94
C MET A 82 7.70 20.95 11.46
N ARG A 83 6.83 21.34 10.51
CA ARG A 83 6.91 22.65 9.84
C ARG A 83 6.87 23.84 10.81
N ASN A 84 6.03 23.75 11.85
CA ASN A 84 5.85 24.80 12.85
C ASN A 84 6.39 24.40 14.24
N VAL A 85 7.19 23.35 14.30
CA VAL A 85 7.74 22.83 15.57
C VAL A 85 9.08 23.52 15.85
N VAL A 86 9.30 23.95 17.09
CA VAL A 86 10.57 24.55 17.53
C VAL A 86 11.61 23.45 17.76
N PRO A 87 12.90 23.63 17.40
CA PRO A 87 13.95 22.67 17.74
C PRO A 87 13.96 22.35 19.25
N GLY A 88 14.18 21.08 19.60
CA GLY A 88 14.14 20.54 20.95
C GLY A 88 12.74 20.13 21.44
N SER A 89 11.69 20.39 20.65
CA SER A 89 10.32 20.00 21.03
C SER A 89 10.10 18.48 20.97
N THR A 90 9.08 18.02 21.71
CA THR A 90 8.56 16.66 21.61
C THR A 90 7.36 16.62 20.67
N ILE A 91 7.34 15.66 19.73
CA ILE A 91 6.22 15.39 18.83
C ILE A 91 5.64 14.02 19.21
N HIS A 92 4.34 13.98 19.47
CA HIS A 92 3.60 12.75 19.71
C HIS A 92 3.08 12.20 18.39
N LEU A 93 3.54 11.01 18.00
CA LEU A 93 3.02 10.32 16.82
C LEU A 93 1.84 9.44 17.23
N ASN A 94 0.66 9.81 16.72
CA ASN A 94 -0.59 9.07 16.92
C ASN A 94 -0.99 8.41 15.61
N PHE A 95 -1.42 7.15 15.67
CA PHE A 95 -1.76 6.34 14.51
C PHE A 95 -3.19 5.84 14.63
N ILE A 96 -4.00 6.08 13.59
CA ILE A 96 -5.36 5.52 13.47
C ILE A 96 -5.31 4.11 12.90
N ASP A 97 -4.31 3.83 12.05
CA ASP A 97 -4.16 2.54 11.42
C ASP A 97 -3.63 1.50 12.41
N GLU A 98 -4.48 0.54 12.77
CA GLU A 98 -4.18 -0.59 13.65
C GLU A 98 -3.05 -1.49 13.13
N ASN A 99 -2.75 -1.44 11.83
CA ASN A 99 -1.64 -2.20 11.26
C ASN A 99 -0.29 -1.54 11.52
N ILE A 100 -0.26 -0.27 11.95
CA ILE A 100 0.99 0.39 12.34
C ILE A 100 1.33 -0.03 13.77
N ASN A 101 2.55 -0.52 13.96
CA ASN A 101 3.04 -0.93 15.26
C ASN A 101 4.38 -0.25 15.62
N GLN A 102 4.85 -0.46 16.84
CA GLN A 102 6.07 0.18 17.33
C GLN A 102 7.31 -0.21 16.49
N GLU A 103 7.42 -1.49 16.12
CA GLU A 103 8.55 -2.01 15.34
C GLU A 103 8.62 -1.35 13.95
N SER A 104 7.50 -1.27 13.24
CA SER A 104 7.43 -0.70 11.90
C SER A 104 7.77 0.79 11.89
N VAL A 105 7.37 1.52 12.93
CA VAL A 105 7.77 2.93 13.13
C VAL A 105 9.28 3.05 13.32
N HIS A 106 9.89 2.21 14.16
CA HIS A 106 11.35 2.22 14.32
C HIS A 106 12.07 1.89 13.01
N ILE A 107 11.65 0.86 12.28
CA ILE A 107 12.29 0.46 11.01
C ILE A 107 12.17 1.57 9.97
N ALA A 108 11.00 2.22 9.87
CA ALA A 108 10.79 3.33 8.95
C ALA A 108 11.64 4.56 9.32
N LEU A 109 11.71 4.93 10.59
CA LEU A 109 12.57 6.02 11.06
C LEU A 109 14.06 5.71 10.81
N GLN A 110 14.48 4.47 11.08
CA GLN A 110 15.83 4.00 10.79
C GLN A 110 16.15 4.13 9.29
N HIS A 111 15.20 3.77 8.43
CA HIS A 111 15.35 3.80 6.97
C HIS A 111 15.71 5.19 6.45
N LEU A 112 15.20 6.24 7.10
CA LEU A 112 15.50 7.63 6.71
C LEU A 112 16.98 7.99 6.92
N TYR A 113 17.66 7.34 7.87
CA TYR A 113 19.10 7.51 8.11
C TYR A 113 19.94 6.59 7.24
N ASN A 114 19.53 5.32 7.13
CA ASN A 114 20.28 4.29 6.43
C ASN A 114 19.33 3.19 5.94
N PRO A 115 19.45 2.66 4.71
CA PRO A 115 18.57 1.61 4.22
C PRO A 115 18.49 0.41 5.17
N SER A 116 17.26 0.08 5.58
CA SER A 116 16.92 -0.95 6.57
C SER A 116 16.15 -2.14 5.97
N LEU A 117 16.31 -2.40 4.67
CA LEU A 117 15.54 -3.45 3.97
C LEU A 117 15.74 -4.85 4.56
N ASN A 118 16.91 -5.11 5.14
CA ASN A 118 17.25 -6.37 5.79
C ASN A 118 16.46 -6.65 7.09
N LEU A 119 15.74 -5.67 7.62
CA LEU A 119 14.89 -5.84 8.80
C LEU A 119 13.46 -6.28 8.43
N ILE A 120 13.10 -6.24 7.15
CA ILE A 120 11.78 -6.65 6.68
C ILE A 120 11.75 -8.17 6.53
N ASN A 121 10.70 -8.78 7.05
CA ASN A 121 10.42 -10.21 6.95
C ASN A 121 8.90 -10.42 6.72
N PRO A 122 8.44 -11.64 6.41
CA PRO A 122 7.03 -11.87 6.11
C PRO A 122 6.06 -11.54 7.25
N THR A 123 6.51 -11.54 8.52
CA THR A 123 5.62 -11.28 9.66
C THR A 123 5.42 -9.79 9.92
N ASN A 124 6.43 -8.95 9.66
CA ASN A 124 6.36 -7.50 9.86
C ASN A 124 6.11 -6.69 8.57
N ALA A 125 6.16 -7.33 7.38
CA ALA A 125 6.00 -6.63 6.10
C ALA A 125 4.70 -5.81 5.99
N ARG A 126 3.58 -6.32 6.54
CA ARG A 126 2.28 -5.61 6.50
C ARG A 126 2.30 -4.30 7.28
N SER A 127 2.88 -4.29 8.48
CA SER A 127 2.96 -3.09 9.32
C SER A 127 3.98 -2.08 8.77
N ILE A 128 5.08 -2.57 8.20
CA ILE A 128 6.09 -1.74 7.54
C ILE A 128 5.52 -1.10 6.27
N LEU A 129 4.75 -1.83 5.45
CA LEU A 129 4.04 -1.26 4.30
C LEU A 129 3.10 -0.13 4.75
N ALA A 130 2.27 -0.36 5.77
CA ALA A 130 1.35 0.64 6.30
C ALA A 130 2.08 1.90 6.79
N THR A 131 3.16 1.72 7.56
CA THR A 131 3.94 2.82 8.15
C THR A 131 4.70 3.61 7.09
N SER A 132 5.35 2.92 6.15
CA SER A 132 6.11 3.54 5.07
C SER A 132 5.21 4.27 4.08
N TYR A 133 4.01 3.74 3.83
CA TYR A 133 2.98 4.44 3.05
C TYR A 133 2.52 5.73 3.75
N LEU A 134 2.23 5.67 5.06
CA LEU A 134 1.85 6.85 5.85
C LEU A 134 2.95 7.91 5.86
N PHE A 135 4.18 7.52 6.17
CA PHE A 135 5.31 8.45 6.26
C PHE A 135 5.65 9.05 4.88
N GLY A 136 5.55 8.24 3.82
CA GLY A 136 5.99 8.61 2.48
C GLY A 136 7.51 8.80 2.38
N GLY A 137 8.00 9.04 1.15
CA GLY A 137 9.43 9.30 0.91
C GLY A 137 10.36 8.08 1.02
N MET A 138 9.80 6.87 1.12
CA MET A 138 10.55 5.60 1.22
C MET A 138 9.95 4.53 0.27
N PRO A 139 9.92 4.78 -1.06
CA PRO A 139 9.30 3.85 -2.01
C PRO A 139 9.94 2.45 -2.02
N GLU A 140 11.23 2.36 -1.72
CA GLU A 140 12.00 1.10 -1.65
C GLU A 140 11.50 0.22 -0.50
N LEU A 141 11.18 0.84 0.65
CA LEU A 141 10.67 0.14 1.82
C LEU A 141 9.24 -0.38 1.57
N ILE A 142 8.40 0.43 0.93
CA ILE A 142 7.04 0.03 0.53
C ILE A 142 7.11 -1.13 -0.47
N HIS A 143 7.91 -0.98 -1.53
CA HIS A 143 8.02 -1.96 -2.60
C HIS A 143 8.57 -3.29 -2.09
N HIS A 144 9.64 -3.28 -1.28
CA HIS A 144 10.21 -4.51 -0.73
C HIS A 144 9.22 -5.24 0.20
N SER A 145 8.47 -4.48 1.01
CA SER A 145 7.42 -5.04 1.86
C SER A 145 6.30 -5.69 1.03
N TYR A 146 5.88 -5.03 -0.05
CA TYR A 146 4.91 -5.58 -0.99
C TYR A 146 5.38 -6.90 -1.62
N GLU A 147 6.63 -6.97 -2.12
CA GLU A 147 7.17 -8.19 -2.72
C GLU A 147 7.25 -9.36 -1.72
N LEU A 148 7.58 -9.08 -0.46
CA LEU A 148 7.55 -10.09 0.61
C LEU A 148 6.11 -10.56 0.92
N ILE A 149 5.14 -9.65 0.97
CA ILE A 149 3.73 -10.03 1.16
C ILE A 149 3.27 -10.90 -0.01
N LYS A 150 3.54 -10.48 -1.25
CA LYS A 150 3.17 -11.19 -2.48
C LYS A 150 3.79 -12.60 -2.54
N SER A 151 5.09 -12.71 -2.27
CA SER A 151 5.78 -14.01 -2.27
C SER A 151 5.36 -14.92 -1.11
N SER A 152 4.79 -14.36 -0.04
CA SER A 152 4.29 -15.13 1.11
C SER A 152 2.89 -15.72 0.91
N ILE A 153 2.17 -15.39 -0.17
CA ILE A 153 0.79 -15.83 -0.37
C ILE A 153 0.71 -17.36 -0.40
N SER A 154 -0.07 -17.95 0.50
CA SER A 154 -0.21 -19.39 0.65
C SER A 154 -1.63 -19.80 1.05
N PRO A 155 -2.00 -21.10 0.95
CA PRO A 155 -3.33 -21.56 1.37
C PRO A 155 -3.59 -21.31 2.85
N GLN A 156 -2.53 -21.24 3.68
CA GLN A 156 -2.63 -21.07 5.12
C GLN A 156 -2.89 -19.62 5.55
N ASN A 157 -2.46 -18.62 4.76
CA ASN A 157 -2.56 -17.21 5.16
C ASN A 157 -3.48 -16.36 4.25
N ILE A 158 -3.99 -16.92 3.16
CA ILE A 158 -4.78 -16.19 2.16
C ILE A 158 -6.02 -15.54 2.76
N ILE A 159 -6.69 -16.20 3.72
CA ILE A 159 -7.89 -15.65 4.38
C ILE A 159 -7.54 -14.42 5.22
N ASP A 160 -6.47 -14.50 6.02
CA ASP A 160 -5.99 -13.38 6.82
C ASP A 160 -5.55 -12.21 5.94
N LEU A 161 -4.92 -12.51 4.81
CA LEU A 161 -4.50 -11.49 3.84
C LEU A 161 -5.70 -10.80 3.19
N ILE A 162 -6.71 -11.56 2.78
CA ILE A 162 -7.95 -11.03 2.23
C ILE A 162 -8.64 -10.13 3.27
N GLN A 163 -8.72 -10.57 4.53
CA GLN A 163 -9.30 -9.76 5.59
C GLN A 163 -8.53 -8.45 5.77
N TRP A 164 -7.21 -8.50 5.79
CA TRP A 164 -6.35 -7.32 5.90
C TRP A 164 -6.54 -6.34 4.73
N VAL A 165 -6.56 -6.83 3.49
CA VAL A 165 -6.79 -6.01 2.28
C VAL A 165 -8.21 -5.44 2.21
N SER A 166 -9.18 -6.12 2.82
CA SER A 166 -10.59 -5.71 2.83
C SER A 166 -10.94 -4.71 3.93
N GLN A 167 -9.99 -4.36 4.81
CA GLN A 167 -10.22 -3.34 5.83
C GLN A 167 -10.50 -1.99 5.15
N SER A 168 -11.58 -1.33 5.56
CA SER A 168 -12.04 -0.07 4.99
C SER A 168 -10.93 0.99 5.02
N GLY A 169 -10.85 1.79 3.95
CA GLY A 169 -9.89 2.88 3.77
C GLY A 169 -10.12 4.09 4.67
N ASP A 170 -10.86 3.95 5.78
CA ASP A 170 -11.24 4.98 6.75
C ASP A 170 -10.05 5.54 7.57
N ILE A 171 -8.89 5.69 6.94
CA ILE A 171 -7.77 6.50 7.46
C ILE A 171 -8.17 7.99 7.46
N HIS A 172 -9.20 8.39 6.70
CA HIS A 172 -9.55 9.79 6.43
C HIS A 172 -10.87 10.30 7.05
N SER A 173 -11.73 9.43 7.61
CA SER A 173 -13.10 9.79 8.03
C SER A 173 -13.25 10.09 9.53
N SER A 174 -12.21 9.91 10.33
CA SER A 174 -12.14 10.48 11.69
C SER A 174 -11.18 11.65 11.69
N SER A 175 -11.62 12.75 12.30
CA SER A 175 -10.83 13.95 12.56
C SER A 175 -9.47 13.63 13.20
N SER A 176 -8.45 13.52 12.35
CA SER A 176 -7.06 13.92 12.57
C SER A 176 -6.30 13.29 13.75
N ALA A 177 -5.79 12.07 13.58
CA ALA A 177 -4.48 11.78 14.17
C ALA A 177 -3.43 12.57 13.38
N ASN A 178 -2.89 13.59 14.02
CA ASN A 178 -1.79 14.43 13.52
C ASN A 178 -2.06 15.26 12.26
N GLY A 179 -3.31 15.42 11.84
CA GLY A 179 -3.74 16.50 10.94
C GLY A 179 -3.33 16.38 9.46
N PHE A 180 -2.78 15.25 9.01
CA PHE A 180 -2.39 15.06 7.62
C PHE A 180 -3.56 14.55 6.77
N SER A 181 -4.41 15.46 6.30
CA SER A 181 -5.34 15.16 5.21
C SER A 181 -4.63 15.41 3.88
N LYS A 182 -4.70 14.45 2.96
CA LYS A 182 -4.15 14.58 1.59
C LYS A 182 -5.04 15.48 0.71
N THR A 183 -5.68 16.50 1.29
CA THR A 183 -6.33 17.57 0.53
C THR A 183 -5.24 18.48 0.00
N LEU A 184 -4.87 18.30 -1.27
CA LEU A 184 -4.28 19.37 -2.05
C LEU A 184 -5.18 20.62 -1.91
N PRO A 185 -4.62 21.83 -1.72
CA PRO A 185 -5.43 23.03 -1.72
C PRO A 185 -6.05 23.17 -3.11
N ASN A 186 -7.37 23.05 -3.20
CA ASN A 186 -8.12 23.44 -4.37
C ASN A 186 -8.10 24.98 -4.43
N GLY A 187 -6.98 25.52 -4.91
CA GLY A 187 -6.74 26.94 -5.03
C GLY A 187 -7.41 27.50 -6.27
N THR A 188 -8.69 27.84 -6.17
CA THR A 188 -9.25 28.93 -6.99
C THR A 188 -8.68 30.24 -6.44
N GLY A 189 -7.45 30.56 -6.84
CA GLY A 189 -6.75 31.79 -6.50
C GLY A 189 -6.04 32.32 -7.75
N THR A 190 -6.62 33.34 -8.36
CA THR A 190 -6.07 34.10 -9.48
C THR A 190 -4.79 34.84 -9.08
N GLY A 191 -3.67 34.60 -9.78
CA GLY A 191 -2.42 35.38 -9.64
C GLY A 191 -1.27 34.84 -10.51
N PRO A 192 -0.51 35.69 -11.24
CA PRO A 192 0.36 35.24 -12.33
C PRO A 192 1.84 35.04 -11.95
N ASN A 193 2.53 34.24 -12.77
CA ASN A 193 3.98 33.98 -12.85
C ASN A 193 4.63 33.03 -11.83
N GLY A 194 5.21 31.95 -12.35
CA GLY A 194 6.15 31.08 -11.63
C GLY A 194 6.36 29.74 -12.33
N THR A 195 7.26 29.70 -13.30
CA THR A 195 7.79 28.48 -13.94
C THR A 195 8.53 27.60 -12.92
N GLY A 196 8.15 26.32 -12.82
CA GLY A 196 8.87 25.31 -12.05
C GLY A 196 8.35 23.89 -12.32
N ASN A 197 9.23 23.01 -12.81
CA ASN A 197 8.99 21.61 -13.15
C ASN A 197 8.31 20.82 -12.02
N SER A 198 7.18 20.17 -12.33
CA SER A 198 6.54 19.19 -11.46
C SER A 198 6.65 17.79 -12.05
N THR A 199 7.30 16.91 -11.29
CA THR A 199 7.38 15.47 -11.50
C THR A 199 5.97 14.86 -11.50
N MET A 200 5.62 14.14 -12.56
CA MET A 200 4.36 13.41 -12.70
C MET A 200 4.21 12.36 -11.58
N TYR A 201 3.21 12.56 -10.72
CA TYR A 201 2.49 11.47 -10.08
C TYR A 201 1.02 11.58 -10.47
N GLY A 202 0.49 10.51 -11.07
CA GLY A 202 -0.84 10.47 -11.66
C GLY A 202 -1.94 10.77 -10.64
N SER A 203 -2.77 11.75 -10.99
CA SER A 203 -4.01 12.07 -10.29
C SER A 203 -5.13 11.22 -10.89
N ILE A 204 -5.82 10.44 -10.06
CA ILE A 204 -7.08 9.78 -10.41
C ILE A 204 -8.19 10.48 -9.61
N GLY A 205 -9.22 10.92 -10.32
CA GLY A 205 -10.28 11.80 -9.83
C GLY A 205 -11.05 11.22 -8.64
N SER A 206 -11.21 12.04 -7.61
CA SER A 206 -12.09 11.78 -6.48
C SER A 206 -13.54 12.07 -6.89
N SER A 207 -14.33 11.02 -7.10
CA SER A 207 -15.79 11.15 -7.16
C SER A 207 -16.35 11.19 -5.75
N SER A 208 -16.75 12.37 -5.30
CA SER A 208 -17.64 12.53 -4.14
C SER A 208 -19.03 11.99 -4.52
N GLY A 209 -19.48 10.90 -3.88
CA GLY A 209 -20.85 10.41 -4.09
C GLY A 209 -21.15 9.11 -3.35
N ASN A 210 -22.09 9.19 -2.41
CA ASN A 210 -22.95 8.13 -1.87
C ASN A 210 -22.37 6.71 -1.72
N ILE A 211 -22.16 6.32 -0.46
CA ILE A 211 -21.97 4.93 -0.03
C ILE A 211 -23.24 4.13 -0.35
N SER A 212 -23.32 3.59 -1.56
CA SER A 212 -24.19 2.48 -1.89
C SER A 212 -23.39 1.20 -1.74
N SER A 213 -23.77 0.38 -0.77
CA SER A 213 -23.22 -0.95 -0.50
C SER A 213 -23.30 -1.84 -1.75
N GLY A 214 -22.21 -1.87 -2.51
CA GLY A 214 -22.01 -2.63 -3.73
C GLY A 214 -20.52 -2.67 -4.05
N ASP A 215 -19.70 -3.07 -3.08
CA ASP A 215 -18.24 -3.09 -3.17
C ASP A 215 -17.79 -4.16 -4.17
N ASN A 216 -17.60 -3.78 -5.42
CA ASN A 216 -16.88 -4.63 -6.36
C ASN A 216 -15.44 -4.82 -5.84
N TRP A 217 -14.96 -6.07 -5.72
CA TRP A 217 -13.67 -6.42 -5.08
C TRP A 217 -12.51 -5.53 -5.58
N LEU A 218 -12.51 -5.21 -6.88
CA LEU A 218 -11.48 -4.43 -7.57
C LEU A 218 -11.74 -2.91 -7.61
N GLU A 219 -12.96 -2.44 -7.34
CA GLU A 219 -13.33 -1.02 -7.49
C GLU A 219 -13.57 -0.30 -6.15
N GLY A 220 -13.41 -1.01 -5.02
CA GLY A 220 -13.51 -0.42 -3.68
C GLY A 220 -12.33 0.47 -3.30
N GLU A 221 -12.54 1.35 -2.32
CA GLU A 221 -11.51 2.24 -1.78
C GLU A 221 -10.32 1.42 -1.25
N SER A 222 -9.11 1.87 -1.59
CA SER A 222 -7.89 1.13 -1.31
C SER A 222 -7.03 1.81 -0.25
N ARG A 223 -6.97 1.16 0.92
CA ARG A 223 -6.33 1.66 2.14
C ARG A 223 -4.91 2.19 1.93
N TYR A 224 -4.09 1.48 1.16
CA TYR A 224 -2.70 1.87 0.83
C TYR A 224 -2.55 2.23 -0.65
N GLY A 225 -3.62 2.77 -1.27
CA GLY A 225 -3.65 3.18 -2.67
C GLY A 225 -3.34 2.04 -3.63
N GLU A 226 -2.43 2.27 -4.58
CA GLU A 226 -2.09 1.30 -5.62
C GLU A 226 -1.55 -0.03 -5.07
N TRP A 227 -0.90 -0.03 -3.90
CA TRP A 227 -0.32 -1.23 -3.32
C TRP A 227 -1.38 -2.23 -2.86
N THR A 228 -2.49 -1.71 -2.32
CA THR A 228 -3.67 -2.53 -2.01
C THR A 228 -4.29 -3.09 -3.28
N ASN A 229 -4.41 -2.29 -4.35
CA ASN A 229 -4.95 -2.75 -5.63
C ASN A 229 -4.09 -3.88 -6.23
N ARG A 230 -2.78 -3.70 -6.28
CA ARG A 230 -1.86 -4.73 -6.78
C ARG A 230 -1.97 -6.02 -5.98
N LEU A 231 -2.08 -5.93 -4.63
CA LEU A 231 -2.28 -7.12 -3.80
C LEU A 231 -3.64 -7.78 -4.04
N LYS A 232 -4.71 -7.02 -4.28
CA LYS A 232 -6.02 -7.57 -4.69
C LYS A 232 -5.90 -8.36 -5.98
N ASP A 233 -5.17 -7.84 -6.97
CA ASP A 233 -4.92 -8.51 -8.25
C ASP A 233 -4.07 -9.77 -8.05
N ASP A 234 -3.00 -9.70 -7.24
CA ASP A 234 -2.16 -10.86 -6.93
C ASP A 234 -2.95 -11.96 -6.19
N ILE A 235 -3.86 -11.59 -5.29
CA ILE A 235 -4.77 -12.52 -4.60
C ILE A 235 -5.69 -13.21 -5.61
N VAL A 236 -6.27 -12.46 -6.56
CA VAL A 236 -7.13 -13.02 -7.61
C VAL A 236 -6.33 -13.98 -8.49
N ASN A 237 -5.13 -13.57 -8.93
CA ASN A 237 -4.22 -14.41 -9.72
C ASN A 237 -3.85 -15.70 -8.97
N TYR A 238 -3.54 -15.57 -7.68
CA TYR A 238 -3.24 -16.72 -6.83
C TYR A 238 -4.40 -17.71 -6.76
N LEU A 239 -5.62 -17.22 -6.49
CA LEU A 239 -6.83 -18.06 -6.39
C LEU A 239 -7.23 -18.71 -7.72
N LEU A 240 -7.00 -18.03 -8.86
CA LEU A 240 -7.35 -18.52 -10.19
C LEU A 240 -6.35 -19.53 -10.77
N HIS A 241 -5.06 -19.33 -10.48
CA HIS A 241 -4.00 -20.09 -11.17
C HIS A 241 -3.09 -20.85 -10.21
N GLN A 242 -2.50 -20.17 -9.23
CA GLN A 242 -1.44 -20.75 -8.40
C GLN A 242 -1.99 -21.79 -7.42
N LEU A 243 -3.06 -21.44 -6.70
CA LEU A 243 -3.72 -22.36 -5.77
C LEU A 243 -4.22 -23.61 -6.51
N PRO A 244 -4.99 -23.51 -7.62
CA PRO A 244 -5.36 -24.68 -8.41
C PRO A 244 -4.19 -25.53 -8.91
N SER A 245 -3.10 -24.89 -9.37
CA SER A 245 -1.94 -25.58 -9.93
C SER A 245 -1.16 -26.41 -8.90
N SER A 246 -1.32 -26.11 -7.60
CA SER A 246 -0.70 -26.88 -6.52
C SER A 246 -1.35 -28.25 -6.29
N TYR A 247 -2.50 -28.53 -6.92
CA TYR A 247 -3.22 -29.80 -6.82
C TYR A 247 -3.40 -30.45 -8.19
N PRO A 248 -3.59 -31.79 -8.24
CA PRO A 248 -3.95 -32.47 -9.47
C PRO A 248 -5.29 -31.95 -10.03
N PRO A 249 -5.45 -31.77 -11.36
CA PRO A 249 -6.65 -31.16 -11.96
C PRO A 249 -7.96 -31.85 -11.57
N SER A 250 -7.95 -33.18 -11.41
CA SER A 250 -9.11 -33.98 -11.05
C SER A 250 -9.51 -33.89 -9.57
N SER A 251 -8.67 -33.26 -8.75
CA SER A 251 -8.82 -33.28 -7.28
C SER A 251 -9.32 -31.98 -6.70
N ILE A 252 -9.25 -30.86 -7.44
CA ILE A 252 -9.52 -29.52 -6.89
C ILE A 252 -10.90 -29.39 -6.23
N THR A 253 -11.93 -29.99 -6.83
CA THR A 253 -13.31 -29.95 -6.34
C THR A 253 -13.57 -30.92 -5.17
N THR A 254 -12.66 -31.87 -4.96
CA THR A 254 -12.72 -32.88 -3.90
C THR A 254 -11.92 -32.50 -2.66
N GLN A 255 -10.91 -31.63 -2.80
CA GLN A 255 -10.05 -31.24 -1.68
C GLN A 255 -10.82 -30.42 -0.62
N PRO A 256 -10.82 -30.85 0.65
CA PRO A 256 -11.54 -30.17 1.72
C PRO A 256 -10.89 -28.82 2.08
N GLU A 257 -9.56 -28.70 2.00
CA GLU A 257 -8.82 -27.47 2.27
C GLU A 257 -9.25 -26.33 1.34
N ILE A 258 -9.26 -26.57 0.03
CA ILE A 258 -9.72 -25.61 -0.98
C ILE A 258 -11.18 -25.24 -0.73
N SER A 259 -12.03 -26.25 -0.47
CA SER A 259 -13.44 -26.01 -0.18
C SER A 259 -13.63 -25.13 1.06
N SER A 260 -12.76 -25.27 2.07
CA SER A 260 -12.75 -24.44 3.27
C SER A 260 -12.36 -22.99 2.95
N ILE A 261 -11.29 -22.78 2.16
CA ILE A 261 -10.83 -21.45 1.72
C ILE A 261 -11.95 -20.72 0.97
N PHE A 262 -12.52 -21.36 -0.07
CA PHE A 262 -13.60 -20.77 -0.87
C PHE A 262 -14.88 -20.49 -0.05
N SER A 263 -15.13 -21.27 1.00
CA SER A 263 -16.25 -21.02 1.92
C SER A 263 -16.06 -19.78 2.80
N GLN A 264 -14.85 -19.24 2.92
CA GLN A 264 -14.54 -18.09 3.77
C GLN A 264 -14.35 -16.78 2.99
N LEU A 265 -14.26 -16.84 1.66
CA LEU A 265 -14.04 -15.65 0.83
C LEU A 265 -15.18 -14.62 0.97
N PRO A 266 -14.90 -13.31 0.87
CA PRO A 266 -15.90 -12.29 0.60
C PRO A 266 -16.69 -12.64 -0.66
N TYR A 267 -17.98 -12.28 -0.71
CA TYR A 267 -18.85 -12.70 -1.83
C TYR A 267 -18.38 -12.22 -3.20
N GLU A 268 -17.84 -11.03 -3.27
CA GLU A 268 -17.43 -10.41 -4.52
C GLU A 268 -16.21 -11.13 -5.09
N LEU A 269 -15.26 -11.50 -4.23
CA LEU A 269 -14.12 -12.34 -4.59
C LEU A 269 -14.54 -13.79 -4.90
N PHE A 270 -15.44 -14.37 -4.11
CA PHE A 270 -16.01 -15.69 -4.34
C PHE A 270 -16.68 -15.78 -5.72
N LYS A 271 -17.50 -14.79 -6.04
CA LYS A 271 -18.19 -14.65 -7.33
C LYS A 271 -17.19 -14.48 -8.46
N LEU A 272 -16.26 -13.52 -8.33
CA LEU A 272 -15.23 -13.22 -9.32
C LEU A 272 -14.43 -14.47 -9.70
N VAL A 273 -13.98 -15.24 -8.72
CA VAL A 273 -13.14 -16.42 -8.97
C VAL A 273 -13.95 -17.58 -9.55
N LEU A 274 -15.11 -17.90 -8.99
CA LEU A 274 -15.88 -19.07 -9.45
C LEU A 274 -16.67 -18.85 -10.74
N GLU A 275 -17.01 -17.62 -11.10
CA GLU A 275 -17.57 -17.30 -12.42
C GLU A 275 -16.49 -17.22 -13.51
N SER A 276 -15.22 -17.03 -13.15
CA SER A 276 -14.12 -16.89 -14.12
C SER A 276 -13.87 -18.16 -14.93
N LYS A 277 -13.80 -18.01 -16.26
CA LYS A 277 -13.47 -19.11 -17.19
C LYS A 277 -12.06 -19.68 -16.98
N GLU A 278 -11.19 -18.91 -16.34
CA GLU A 278 -9.80 -19.28 -16.08
C GLU A 278 -9.65 -20.31 -14.96
N PHE A 279 -10.63 -20.40 -14.05
CA PHE A 279 -10.60 -21.41 -13.01
C PHE A 279 -10.76 -22.82 -13.61
N PRO A 280 -9.88 -23.79 -13.28
CA PRO A 280 -9.78 -25.06 -14.00
C PRO A 280 -10.86 -26.07 -13.57
N PHE A 281 -12.07 -25.93 -14.12
CA PHE A 281 -13.12 -26.95 -14.03
C PHE A 281 -13.13 -27.85 -15.27
N GLY A 282 -13.36 -29.15 -15.10
CA GLY A 282 -13.47 -30.10 -16.20
C GLY A 282 -14.77 -29.97 -16.99
N SER A 283 -15.84 -29.46 -16.37
CA SER A 283 -17.11 -29.19 -17.05
C SER A 283 -17.94 -28.10 -16.37
N MET A 284 -18.91 -27.55 -17.10
CA MET A 284 -19.87 -26.59 -16.53
C MET A 284 -20.73 -27.22 -15.42
N GLN A 285 -21.07 -28.50 -15.56
CA GLN A 285 -21.83 -29.25 -14.55
C GLN A 285 -21.03 -29.41 -13.25
N GLU A 286 -19.73 -29.70 -13.37
CA GLU A 286 -18.81 -29.77 -12.23
C GLU A 286 -18.71 -28.40 -11.53
N ARG A 287 -18.51 -27.33 -12.30
CA ARG A 287 -18.47 -25.95 -11.79
C ARG A 287 -19.74 -25.60 -11.01
N PHE A 288 -20.91 -25.86 -11.58
CA PHE A 288 -22.19 -25.61 -10.92
C PHE A 288 -22.35 -26.41 -9.63
N SER A 289 -22.03 -27.71 -9.67
CA SER A 289 -22.15 -28.62 -8.52
C SER A 289 -21.20 -28.22 -7.39
N TYR A 290 -19.96 -27.87 -7.72
CA TYR A 290 -18.96 -27.41 -6.76
C TYR A 290 -19.36 -26.07 -6.14
N THR A 291 -19.78 -25.09 -6.95
CA THR A 291 -20.25 -23.79 -6.46
C THR A 291 -21.43 -23.96 -5.50
N LYS A 292 -22.39 -24.83 -5.83
CA LYS A 292 -23.54 -25.14 -4.97
C LYS A 292 -23.10 -25.78 -3.64
N LYS A 293 -22.08 -26.66 -3.66
CA LYS A 293 -21.47 -27.24 -2.46
C LYS A 293 -20.86 -26.16 -1.56
N ILE A 294 -20.09 -25.23 -2.13
CA ILE A 294 -19.49 -24.12 -1.37
C ILE A 294 -20.56 -23.21 -0.77
N ILE A 295 -21.57 -22.79 -1.54
CA ILE A 295 -22.69 -21.98 -1.02
C ILE A 295 -23.39 -22.70 0.15
N SER A 296 -23.58 -24.02 0.04
CA SER A 296 -24.18 -24.82 1.12
C SER A 296 -23.31 -24.85 2.38
N SER A 297 -21.97 -24.88 2.22
CA SER A 297 -21.00 -24.75 3.31
C SER A 297 -21.07 -23.36 3.96
N ARG A 298 -21.07 -22.30 3.15
CA ARG A 298 -21.18 -20.89 3.59
C ARG A 298 -22.43 -20.63 4.45
N LYS A 299 -23.57 -21.25 4.10
CA LYS A 299 -24.81 -21.18 4.89
C LYS A 299 -24.67 -21.75 6.31
N LYS A 300 -23.76 -22.71 6.54
CA LYS A 300 -23.55 -23.30 7.89
C LYS A 300 -22.74 -22.38 8.80
N TYR A 301 -21.74 -21.68 8.26
CA TYR A 301 -20.91 -20.74 9.02
C TYR A 301 -21.63 -19.42 9.30
N LEU A 302 -22.56 -19.03 8.42
CA LEU A 302 -23.35 -17.81 8.54
C LEU A 302 -24.84 -18.17 8.41
N PRO A 303 -25.50 -18.71 9.46
CA PRO A 303 -26.91 -19.12 9.40
C PRO A 303 -27.89 -17.98 9.06
N ASN A 304 -27.45 -16.73 9.25
CA ASN A 304 -28.15 -15.51 8.86
C ASN A 304 -27.46 -14.71 7.73
N GLY A 305 -26.40 -15.22 7.11
CA GLY A 305 -25.58 -14.48 6.14
C GLY A 305 -24.93 -13.22 6.74
N PRO A 306 -23.94 -12.60 6.08
CA PRO A 306 -23.59 -11.22 6.37
C PRO A 306 -24.83 -10.36 6.00
N GLY A 307 -25.51 -9.81 7.02
CA GLY A 307 -26.63 -8.87 6.82
C GLY A 307 -27.96 -9.46 6.34
N GLY A 308 -28.28 -10.74 6.62
CA GLY A 308 -29.59 -11.29 6.23
C GLY A 308 -29.70 -11.64 4.75
N MET A 309 -28.57 -11.82 4.05
CA MET A 309 -28.52 -12.10 2.61
C MET A 309 -28.43 -13.61 2.32
N GLU A 310 -29.11 -14.06 1.27
CA GLU A 310 -29.06 -15.42 0.74
C GLU A 310 -28.30 -15.47 -0.60
N GLU A 311 -27.30 -16.35 -0.69
CA GLU A 311 -26.52 -16.63 -1.89
C GLU A 311 -27.12 -17.83 -2.65
N SER A 312 -27.15 -17.75 -3.98
CA SER A 312 -27.58 -18.84 -4.87
C SER A 312 -26.79 -18.84 -6.18
N VAL A 313 -26.68 -20.02 -6.81
CA VAL A 313 -26.05 -20.19 -8.12
C VAL A 313 -27.08 -20.70 -9.12
N VAL A 314 -27.07 -20.15 -10.33
CA VAL A 314 -27.92 -20.55 -11.46
C VAL A 314 -27.05 -20.83 -12.69
N LEU A 315 -27.56 -21.67 -13.58
CA LEU A 315 -27.02 -21.81 -14.93
C LEU A 315 -27.75 -20.82 -15.84
N ALA A 316 -27.00 -19.92 -16.45
CA ALA A 316 -27.51 -18.96 -17.41
C ALA A 316 -27.20 -19.47 -18.83
N PHE A 317 -28.22 -19.50 -19.68
CA PHE A 317 -28.06 -19.69 -21.11
C PHE A 317 -27.81 -18.32 -21.73
N LYS A 318 -26.58 -18.08 -22.17
CA LYS A 318 -26.27 -16.92 -22.97
C LYS A 318 -26.70 -17.25 -24.40
N GLY A 319 -27.47 -16.36 -25.04
CA GLY A 319 -28.22 -16.63 -26.28
C GLY A 319 -27.45 -17.41 -27.34
N SER A 320 -28.22 -18.17 -28.14
CA SER A 320 -27.95 -19.23 -29.14
C SER A 320 -26.53 -19.67 -29.56
N ASP A 321 -25.48 -18.90 -29.34
CA ASP A 321 -24.11 -19.17 -29.80
C ASP A 321 -23.02 -18.97 -28.71
N GLN A 322 -23.39 -18.56 -27.48
CA GLN A 322 -22.41 -18.19 -26.43
C GLN A 322 -22.25 -19.21 -25.28
N GLY A 323 -22.92 -20.36 -25.36
CA GLY A 323 -22.77 -21.45 -24.39
C GLY A 323 -23.45 -21.22 -23.03
N MET A 324 -23.21 -22.15 -22.10
CA MET A 324 -23.70 -22.08 -20.71
C MET A 324 -22.66 -21.38 -19.82
N GLU A 325 -23.11 -20.50 -18.94
CA GLU A 325 -22.28 -19.86 -17.90
C GLU A 325 -22.98 -20.03 -16.54
N ILE A 326 -22.23 -20.09 -15.44
CA ILE A 326 -22.84 -19.99 -14.10
C ILE A 326 -22.96 -18.52 -13.70
N HIS A 327 -24.00 -18.21 -12.93
CA HIS A 327 -24.18 -16.91 -12.32
C HIS A 327 -24.51 -17.07 -10.83
N ILE A 328 -23.77 -16.38 -9.99
CA ILE A 328 -23.86 -16.40 -8.53
C ILE A 328 -24.49 -15.08 -8.09
N SER A 329 -25.68 -15.18 -7.51
CA SER A 329 -26.46 -14.04 -7.04
C SER A 329 -26.59 -14.03 -5.52
N ARG A 330 -26.62 -12.83 -4.92
CA ARG A 330 -26.90 -12.60 -3.51
C ARG A 330 -28.14 -11.71 -3.39
N LYS A 331 -29.13 -12.12 -2.60
CA LYS A 331 -30.40 -11.39 -2.42
C LYS A 331 -30.79 -11.32 -0.94
N PRO A 332 -31.47 -10.26 -0.47
CA PRO A 332 -32.00 -10.22 0.89
C PRO A 332 -32.96 -11.38 1.16
N LYS A 333 -32.85 -12.01 2.32
CA LYS A 333 -33.75 -13.07 2.76
C LYS A 333 -35.13 -12.45 2.98
N LYS A 334 -36.13 -12.89 2.20
CA LYS A 334 -37.50 -12.40 2.35
C LYS A 334 -38.05 -12.85 3.71
N SER A 335 -38.16 -11.93 4.66
CA SER A 335 -38.98 -12.13 5.86
C SER A 335 -40.44 -12.24 5.41
N ARG A 336 -41.04 -13.43 5.49
CA ARG A 336 -42.48 -13.59 5.30
C ARG A 336 -43.17 -13.14 6.60
N HIS A 337 -43.51 -11.86 6.72
CA HIS A 337 -44.57 -11.46 7.63
C HIS A 337 -45.92 -11.90 7.03
N LEU A 338 -46.40 -13.07 7.43
CA LEU A 338 -47.78 -13.49 7.24
C LEU A 338 -48.63 -12.67 8.21
N TRP A 339 -49.33 -11.66 7.71
CA TRP A 339 -50.35 -10.96 8.48
C TRP A 339 -51.49 -11.96 8.74
N LYS A 340 -51.67 -12.35 10.00
CA LYS A 340 -52.84 -13.10 10.44
C LYS A 340 -54.01 -12.12 10.45
N VAL A 341 -54.93 -12.28 9.50
CA VAL A 341 -56.23 -11.59 9.57
C VAL A 341 -57.04 -12.37 10.62
N GLU A 342 -57.23 -11.76 11.79
CA GLU A 342 -58.23 -12.26 12.75
C GLU A 342 -59.61 -11.97 12.16
N GLY A 343 -60.40 -13.04 12.01
CA GLY A 343 -61.77 -13.00 11.54
C GLY A 343 -62.76 -13.30 12.65
#